data_AF-A0A164DQ10-F1
#
_entry.id   AF-A0A164DQ10-F1
#
_cell.length_a   1.000
_cell.length_b   1.000
_cell.length_c   1.000
_cell.angle_alpha   90.00
_cell.angle_beta   90.00
_cell.angle_gamma   90.00
#
_symmetry.space_group_name_H-M   'P 1'
#
loop_
_entity.id
_entity.type
_entity.pdbx_description
1 polymer ?
#
loop_
_entity_poly.entity_id
_entity_poly.type
_entity_poly.pdbx_seq_one_letter_code
_entity_poly.pdbx_strand_id
1 'polypeptide(L)'
;MDHIEPEELAVLALDGREPDAAVRAHLDACPDCLAEYDTLVRTVALGRGTPDDAFEAPPSSVWAAIHAELDLAPELAADPTVGRAPAAVAVAPAPEAARAASVDAEAAPGREPGPASGERSGHVAPRRRSRRPALASDGPDGTRRRSAWLPIAVVAAAGGILAGIGLGWLLGASGSGGGTAGPDPAVVLASAELDSFPGWDDAVGSATVEELDGTRTVVVDLDATVPAGEVREVWLIRSDASGLVSLGLLDGSSGRFVVPEGIDLDEYTLVDVSAEPLDGDPAHSGDSIVRGELRST
;
A
#
# COMPACT_ATOMS: atom_id res chain seq x y z
N MET A 1 -4.00 -33.39 31.69
CA MET A 1 -3.26 -32.21 31.20
C MET A 1 -4.17 -31.58 30.20
N ASP A 2 -4.27 -30.26 30.20
CA ASP A 2 -5.19 -29.57 29.32
C ASP A 2 -4.52 -29.49 27.95
N HIS A 3 -5.20 -30.00 26.91
CA HIS A 3 -4.69 -30.06 25.55
C HIS A 3 -5.00 -28.76 24.82
N ILE A 4 -4.32 -28.51 23.69
CA ILE A 4 -4.74 -27.46 22.74
C ILE A 4 -6.00 -27.96 22.02
N GLU A 5 -6.97 -27.08 21.78
CA GLU A 5 -8.21 -27.48 21.09
C GLU A 5 -7.92 -27.87 19.62
N PRO A 6 -8.55 -28.93 19.07
CA PRO A 6 -8.25 -29.41 17.72
C PRO A 6 -8.42 -28.36 16.62
N GLU A 7 -9.41 -27.47 16.76
CA GLU A 7 -9.67 -26.35 15.86
C GLU A 7 -8.50 -25.35 15.82
N GLU A 8 -7.83 -25.09 16.96
CA GLU A 8 -6.67 -24.20 17.04
C GLU A 8 -5.45 -24.83 16.35
N LEU A 9 -5.22 -26.13 16.55
CA LEU A 9 -4.19 -26.89 15.82
C LEU A 9 -4.46 -26.90 14.30
N ALA A 10 -5.72 -26.97 13.89
CA ALA A 10 -6.13 -26.97 12.49
C ALA A 10 -5.91 -25.60 11.83
N VAL A 11 -6.28 -24.50 12.48
CA VAL A 11 -5.99 -23.13 12.00
C VAL A 11 -4.49 -22.90 11.90
N LEU A 12 -3.71 -23.27 12.91
CA LEU A 12 -2.25 -23.11 12.91
C LEU A 12 -1.59 -23.89 11.76
N ALA A 13 -2.04 -25.11 11.48
CA ALA A 13 -1.56 -25.93 10.38
C ALA A 13 -1.99 -25.37 8.99
N LEU A 14 -3.18 -24.78 8.89
CA LEU A 14 -3.67 -24.13 7.67
C LEU A 14 -2.89 -22.84 7.37
N ASP A 15 -2.68 -21.99 8.36
CA ASP A 15 -1.88 -20.76 8.23
C ASP A 15 -0.46 -21.07 7.75
N GLY A 16 0.16 -22.12 8.28
CA GLY A 16 1.57 -22.46 7.99
C GLY A 16 2.58 -21.49 8.61
N ARG A 17 2.13 -20.63 9.54
CA ARG A 17 2.97 -19.75 10.36
C ARG A 17 3.70 -20.58 11.43
N GLU A 18 4.84 -20.09 11.93
CA GLU A 18 5.47 -20.72 13.09
C GLU A 18 4.56 -20.57 14.34
N PRO A 19 4.42 -21.61 15.18
CA PRO A 19 3.71 -21.50 16.46
C PRO A 19 4.33 -20.43 17.37
N ASP A 20 3.56 -19.88 18.31
CA ASP A 20 4.11 -19.02 19.35
C ASP A 20 4.96 -19.80 20.38
N ALA A 21 5.60 -19.09 21.30
CA ALA A 21 6.51 -19.68 22.28
C ALA A 21 5.82 -20.62 23.30
N ALA A 22 4.55 -20.36 23.65
CA ALA A 22 3.77 -21.19 24.56
C ALA A 22 3.21 -22.42 23.85
N VAL A 23 2.65 -22.26 22.64
CA VAL A 23 2.17 -23.38 21.81
C VAL A 23 3.32 -24.33 21.47
N ARG A 24 4.47 -23.80 21.02
CA ARG A 24 5.68 -24.62 20.74
C ARG A 24 6.14 -25.38 21.98
N ALA A 25 6.22 -24.72 23.15
CA ALA A 25 6.59 -25.38 24.40
C ALA A 25 5.56 -26.43 24.87
N HIS A 26 4.28 -26.30 24.48
CA HIS A 26 3.27 -27.33 24.71
C HIS A 26 3.46 -28.52 23.75
N LEU A 27 3.67 -28.28 22.45
CA LEU A 27 3.91 -29.34 21.46
C LEU A 27 5.20 -30.13 21.76
N ASP A 28 6.26 -29.46 22.25
CA ASP A 28 7.48 -30.09 22.74
C ASP A 28 7.26 -31.01 23.97
N ALA A 29 6.16 -30.79 24.72
CA ALA A 29 5.85 -31.49 25.97
C ALA A 29 4.68 -32.49 25.86
N CYS A 30 3.78 -32.34 24.87
CA CYS A 30 2.59 -33.17 24.68
C CYS A 30 2.67 -33.95 23.35
N PRO A 31 2.98 -35.26 23.38
CA PRO A 31 3.15 -36.04 22.16
C PRO A 31 1.83 -36.24 21.39
N ASP A 32 0.68 -36.15 22.07
CA ASP A 32 -0.64 -36.32 21.45
C ASP A 32 -0.99 -35.10 20.58
N CYS A 33 -0.89 -33.88 21.12
CA CYS A 33 -1.08 -32.63 20.38
C CYS A 33 -0.05 -32.49 19.24
N LEU A 34 1.20 -32.91 19.47
CA LEU A 34 2.22 -32.92 18.42
C LEU A 34 1.85 -33.86 17.27
N ALA A 35 1.36 -35.08 17.55
CA ALA A 35 0.96 -36.04 16.52
C ALA A 35 -0.28 -35.60 15.73
N GLU A 36 -1.21 -34.90 16.37
CA GLU A 36 -2.38 -34.28 15.71
C GLU A 36 -1.95 -33.12 14.81
N TYR A 37 -1.13 -32.20 15.31
CA TYR A 37 -0.56 -31.10 14.52
C TYR A 37 0.24 -31.59 13.31
N ASP A 38 1.11 -32.59 13.48
CA ASP A 38 1.88 -33.21 12.38
C ASP A 38 0.95 -33.82 11.31
N THR A 39 -0.20 -34.36 11.72
CA THR A 39 -1.18 -34.95 10.80
C THR A 39 -1.94 -33.88 10.02
N LEU A 40 -2.29 -32.77 10.67
CA LEU A 40 -2.92 -31.60 10.05
C LEU A 40 -1.96 -30.92 9.07
N VAL A 41 -0.72 -30.65 9.46
CA VAL A 41 0.32 -30.06 8.60
C VAL A 41 0.57 -30.91 7.34
N ARG A 42 0.64 -32.23 7.47
CA ARG A 42 0.77 -33.14 6.31
C ARG A 42 -0.46 -33.10 5.40
N THR A 43 -1.66 -32.96 5.97
CA THR A 43 -2.90 -32.86 5.21
C THR A 43 -2.97 -31.54 4.43
N VAL A 44 -2.58 -30.43 5.05
CA VAL A 44 -2.46 -29.11 4.39
C VAL A 44 -1.36 -29.14 3.32
N ALA A 45 -0.22 -29.79 3.56
CA ALA A 45 0.82 -29.96 2.56
C ALA A 45 0.37 -30.78 1.34
N LEU A 46 -0.48 -31.81 1.53
CA LEU A 46 -1.09 -32.56 0.44
C LEU A 46 -2.15 -31.73 -0.32
N GLY A 47 -2.90 -30.85 0.35
CA GLY A 47 -3.87 -29.95 -0.28
C GLY A 47 -3.23 -28.76 -1.02
N ARG A 48 -2.09 -28.26 -0.53
CA ARG A 48 -1.27 -27.23 -1.19
C ARG A 48 -0.35 -27.78 -2.29
N GLY A 49 -0.03 -29.06 -2.25
CA GLY A 49 0.84 -29.71 -3.22
C GLY A 49 0.20 -29.83 -4.59
N THR A 50 0.82 -29.22 -5.60
CA THR A 50 0.47 -29.41 -7.01
C THR A 50 0.61 -30.89 -7.37
N PRO A 51 -0.44 -31.58 -7.85
CA PRO A 51 -0.26 -32.88 -8.51
C PRO A 51 0.49 -32.65 -9.83
N ASP A 52 1.56 -33.41 -10.07
CA ASP A 52 2.59 -33.07 -11.08
C ASP A 52 2.06 -32.75 -12.50
N ASP A 53 0.95 -33.36 -12.93
CA ASP A 53 0.34 -33.18 -14.26
C ASP A 53 -1.22 -33.15 -14.21
N ALA A 54 -1.86 -32.19 -13.53
CA ALA A 54 -3.33 -32.22 -13.36
C ALA A 54 -4.15 -30.90 -13.47
N PHE A 55 -3.55 -29.71 -13.55
CA PHE A 55 -4.33 -28.47 -13.69
C PHE A 55 -4.58 -28.11 -15.16
N GLU A 56 -5.86 -28.02 -15.54
CA GLU A 56 -6.26 -27.47 -16.84
C GLU A 56 -5.93 -25.97 -16.89
N ALA A 57 -5.23 -25.54 -17.93
CA ALA A 57 -4.88 -24.12 -18.09
C ALA A 57 -6.14 -23.30 -18.37
N PRO A 58 -6.37 -22.16 -17.68
CA PRO A 58 -7.51 -21.30 -17.96
C PRO A 58 -7.45 -20.81 -19.41
N PRO A 59 -8.58 -20.84 -20.16
CA PRO A 59 -8.57 -20.46 -21.56
C PRO A 59 -8.31 -18.95 -21.71
N SER A 60 -7.70 -18.55 -22.82
CA SER A 60 -7.26 -17.17 -23.09
C SER A 60 -8.34 -16.10 -22.94
N SER A 61 -9.61 -16.46 -23.08
CA SER A 61 -10.76 -15.58 -22.82
C SER A 61 -10.89 -15.15 -21.35
N VAL A 62 -10.41 -15.95 -20.39
CA VAL A 62 -10.36 -15.58 -18.97
C VAL A 62 -9.34 -14.47 -18.75
N TRP A 63 -8.14 -14.61 -19.31
CA TRP A 63 -7.12 -13.56 -19.24
C TRP A 63 -7.55 -12.28 -19.97
N ALA A 64 -8.21 -12.39 -21.13
CA ALA A 64 -8.78 -11.25 -21.83
C ALA A 64 -9.92 -10.56 -21.05
N ALA A 65 -10.72 -11.32 -20.28
CA ALA A 65 -11.74 -10.75 -19.41
C ALA A 65 -11.12 -10.02 -18.21
N ILE A 66 -10.13 -10.64 -17.53
CA ILE A 66 -9.38 -10.01 -16.43
C ILE A 66 -8.67 -8.73 -16.90
N HIS A 67 -8.08 -8.74 -18.09
CA HIS A 67 -7.43 -7.57 -18.70
C HIS A 67 -8.41 -6.41 -18.92
N ALA A 68 -9.63 -6.71 -19.39
CA ALA A 68 -10.67 -5.72 -19.63
C ALA A 68 -11.38 -5.22 -18.35
N GLU A 69 -11.55 -6.08 -17.33
CA GLU A 69 -12.15 -5.72 -16.04
C GLU A 69 -11.24 -4.79 -15.22
N LEU A 70 -9.92 -4.98 -15.33
CA LEU A 70 -8.89 -4.20 -14.62
C LEU A 70 -8.29 -3.05 -15.45
N ASP A 71 -8.88 -2.73 -16.61
CA ASP A 71 -8.42 -1.73 -17.62
C ASP A 71 -6.89 -1.68 -17.83
N LEU A 72 -6.27 -2.86 -17.91
CA LEU A 72 -4.81 -2.96 -17.92
C LEU A 72 -4.21 -2.44 -19.23
N ALA A 73 -2.97 -1.94 -19.16
CA ALA A 73 -2.25 -1.43 -20.33
C ALA A 73 -2.27 -2.44 -21.50
N PRO A 74 -2.42 -2.00 -22.77
CA PRO A 74 -2.55 -2.89 -23.93
C PRO A 74 -1.30 -3.74 -24.20
N GLU A 75 -0.16 -3.36 -23.63
CA GLU A 75 1.09 -4.14 -23.64
C GLU A 75 0.97 -5.45 -22.84
N LEU A 76 -0.01 -5.54 -21.92
CA LEU A 76 -0.32 -6.70 -21.08
C LEU A 76 -1.52 -7.52 -21.61
N ALA A 77 -2.10 -7.16 -22.76
CA ALA A 77 -3.30 -7.82 -23.31
C ALA A 77 -3.06 -9.22 -23.92
N ALA A 78 -1.84 -9.76 -23.78
CA ALA A 78 -1.48 -11.10 -24.24
C ALA A 78 -1.69 -12.13 -23.12
N ASP A 79 -2.19 -13.32 -23.49
CA ASP A 79 -2.34 -14.44 -22.55
C ASP A 79 -0.97 -14.83 -21.93
N PRO A 80 -0.80 -14.73 -20.59
CA PRO A 80 0.47 -14.98 -19.90
C PRO A 80 0.89 -16.46 -19.87
N THR A 81 0.01 -17.38 -20.31
CA THR A 81 0.30 -18.81 -20.44
C THR A 81 0.78 -19.17 -21.85
N VAL A 82 0.42 -18.39 -22.87
CA VAL A 82 0.77 -18.67 -24.27
C VAL A 82 2.28 -18.49 -24.50
N GLY A 83 2.94 -19.58 -24.87
CA GLY A 83 4.39 -19.62 -25.08
C GLY A 83 5.22 -19.89 -23.83
N ARG A 84 4.59 -19.95 -22.64
CA ARG A 84 5.26 -20.41 -21.42
C ARG A 84 5.33 -21.94 -21.44
N ALA A 85 6.45 -22.48 -21.93
CA ALA A 85 6.82 -23.87 -21.66
C ALA A 85 6.77 -24.13 -20.14
N PRO A 86 6.43 -25.34 -19.67
CA PRO A 86 6.30 -25.64 -18.24
C PRO A 86 7.66 -25.45 -17.56
N ALA A 87 7.83 -24.26 -16.99
CA ALA A 87 9.00 -23.88 -16.23
C ALA A 87 8.87 -24.56 -14.88
N ALA A 88 9.41 -25.78 -14.78
CA ALA A 88 9.65 -26.44 -13.50
C ALA A 88 10.41 -25.46 -12.62
N VAL A 89 9.74 -24.93 -11.59
CA VAL A 89 10.32 -23.93 -10.67
C VAL A 89 11.29 -24.69 -9.77
N ALA A 90 12.50 -24.89 -10.29
CA ALA A 90 13.62 -25.41 -9.52
C ALA A 90 13.97 -24.39 -8.44
N VAL A 91 13.36 -24.56 -7.27
CA VAL A 91 13.69 -23.82 -6.05
C VAL A 91 15.14 -24.12 -5.71
N ALA A 92 16.05 -23.27 -6.20
CA ALA A 92 17.46 -23.38 -5.91
C ALA A 92 17.65 -23.14 -4.41
N PRO A 93 18.27 -24.07 -3.65
CA PRO A 93 18.52 -23.87 -2.24
C PRO A 93 19.41 -22.64 -2.05
N ALA A 94 19.06 -21.78 -1.09
CA ALA A 94 19.81 -20.57 -0.79
C ALA A 94 21.27 -20.92 -0.43
N PRO A 95 22.26 -20.11 -0.85
CA PRO A 95 23.67 -20.41 -0.62
C PRO A 95 24.00 -20.35 0.88
N GLU A 96 24.34 -21.50 1.45
CA GLU A 96 24.70 -21.63 2.86
C GLU A 96 25.90 -20.73 3.21
N ALA A 97 25.71 -19.79 4.14
CA ALA A 97 26.71 -18.80 4.47
C ALA A 97 27.92 -19.43 5.19
N ALA A 98 29.10 -19.35 4.57
CA ALA A 98 30.32 -20.03 5.01
C ALA A 98 30.73 -19.72 6.46
N ARG A 99 30.48 -20.67 7.38
CA ARG A 99 30.85 -20.60 8.81
C ARG A 99 31.97 -21.57 9.18
N ALA A 100 33.19 -21.31 8.69
CA ALA A 100 34.45 -21.81 9.27
C ALA A 100 35.59 -20.86 8.85
N ALA A 101 36.11 -19.99 9.72
CA ALA A 101 36.98 -20.26 10.88
C ALA A 101 38.47 -20.41 10.52
N SER A 102 39.23 -19.33 10.72
CA SER A 102 40.59 -19.38 11.24
C SER A 102 40.90 -18.08 12.00
N VAL A 103 41.58 -18.20 13.14
CA VAL A 103 41.97 -17.08 14.02
C VAL A 103 43.48 -17.19 14.27
N ASP A 104 44.09 -16.08 14.67
CA ASP A 104 45.43 -15.96 15.26
C ASP A 104 46.67 -16.29 14.41
N ALA A 105 47.44 -15.24 14.11
CA ALA A 105 48.90 -15.28 13.98
C ALA A 105 49.51 -13.88 14.17
N GLU A 106 49.86 -13.48 15.39
CA GLU A 106 50.61 -12.26 15.67
C GLU A 106 52.10 -12.57 15.91
N ALA A 107 53.01 -11.92 15.15
CA ALA A 107 54.42 -11.76 15.51
C ALA A 107 55.09 -10.63 14.68
N ALA A 108 55.94 -9.83 15.31
CA ALA A 108 56.79 -8.79 14.70
C ALA A 108 58.20 -8.85 15.33
N PRO A 109 59.13 -7.87 15.15
CA PRO A 109 59.32 -6.85 14.10
C PRO A 109 60.75 -6.89 13.49
N GLY A 110 61.11 -6.04 12.49
CA GLY A 110 62.54 -5.83 12.18
C GLY A 110 63.00 -5.02 10.95
N ARG A 111 63.29 -3.72 11.16
CA ARG A 111 64.51 -2.99 10.71
C ARG A 111 64.75 -2.64 9.21
N GLU A 112 64.92 -1.34 8.93
CA GLU A 112 65.45 -0.78 7.66
C GLU A 112 67.00 -0.89 7.55
N PRO A 113 67.60 -0.74 6.34
CA PRO A 113 67.97 0.60 5.86
C PRO A 113 67.80 0.84 4.34
N GLY A 114 67.72 2.12 3.92
CA GLY A 114 67.88 2.56 2.52
C GLY A 114 69.34 2.98 2.17
N PRO A 115 69.59 3.79 1.11
CA PRO A 115 68.63 4.39 0.16
C PRO A 115 69.04 4.39 -1.34
N ALA A 116 68.21 5.06 -2.16
CA ALA A 116 68.55 5.85 -3.37
C ALA A 116 68.25 5.33 -4.81
N SER A 117 67.73 6.27 -5.61
CA SER A 117 67.78 6.39 -7.08
C SER A 117 66.89 5.47 -7.96
N GLY A 118 65.92 6.06 -8.67
CA GLY A 118 65.16 5.42 -9.75
C GLY A 118 63.85 6.13 -10.12
N GLU A 119 63.87 7.00 -11.13
CA GLU A 119 62.70 7.68 -11.72
C GLU A 119 61.70 6.66 -12.33
N ARG A 120 60.39 6.89 -12.53
CA ARG A 120 59.71 8.09 -13.08
C ARG A 120 58.17 7.91 -13.05
N SER A 121 57.41 9.02 -13.02
CA SER A 121 55.95 9.14 -13.31
C SER A 121 54.92 8.42 -12.39
N GLY A 122 53.82 9.05 -11.97
CA GLY A 122 53.46 10.46 -12.12
C GLY A 122 52.06 10.87 -11.58
N HIS A 123 51.89 12.19 -11.40
CA HIS A 123 50.64 12.95 -11.19
C HIS A 123 49.84 12.73 -9.88
N VAL A 124 49.80 13.78 -9.05
CA VAL A 124 49.02 13.86 -7.79
C VAL A 124 48.42 15.26 -7.62
N ALA A 125 47.07 15.34 -7.54
CA ALA A 125 46.31 16.41 -6.87
C ALA A 125 46.45 17.85 -7.49
N PRO A 126 45.85 18.95 -6.94
CA PRO A 126 45.00 19.05 -5.74
C PRO A 126 43.68 19.86 -5.90
N ARG A 127 43.04 20.12 -4.75
CA ARG A 127 41.67 20.63 -4.54
C ARG A 127 41.53 22.16 -4.58
N ARG A 128 40.30 22.63 -4.87
CA ARG A 128 39.60 23.85 -4.37
C ARG A 128 40.37 25.20 -4.30
N ARG A 129 39.82 26.25 -4.94
CA ARG A 129 38.96 27.28 -4.28
C ARG A 129 38.44 28.39 -5.24
N SER A 130 37.14 28.64 -5.18
CA SER A 130 36.41 29.92 -5.36
C SER A 130 37.05 31.12 -6.09
N ARG A 131 36.34 31.66 -7.10
CA ARG A 131 36.04 33.10 -7.23
C ARG A 131 34.88 33.39 -8.20
N ARG A 132 34.32 34.60 -8.10
CA ARG A 132 33.23 35.17 -8.92
C ARG A 132 33.71 35.52 -10.34
N PRO A 133 32.80 35.69 -11.30
CA PRO A 133 32.83 36.79 -12.26
C PRO A 133 31.81 37.89 -11.89
N ALA A 134 32.06 39.11 -12.37
CA ALA A 134 31.09 40.21 -12.43
C ALA A 134 31.51 41.15 -13.57
N LEU A 135 30.55 41.61 -14.39
CA LEU A 135 30.57 42.73 -15.34
C LEU A 135 29.09 42.85 -15.79
N ALA A 136 28.27 43.87 -15.49
CA ALA A 136 28.40 45.34 -15.57
C ALA A 136 27.96 45.91 -16.93
N SER A 137 26.99 46.83 -16.90
CA SER A 137 26.55 47.68 -18.01
C SER A 137 25.72 48.86 -17.45
N ASP A 138 26.21 50.09 -17.61
CA ASP A 138 25.46 51.34 -17.42
C ASP A 138 24.65 51.65 -18.72
N GLY A 139 23.60 52.48 -18.81
CA GLY A 139 23.05 53.54 -17.95
C GLY A 139 23.22 54.94 -18.58
N PRO A 140 22.43 56.02 -18.27
CA PRO A 140 21.09 56.16 -17.65
C PRO A 140 20.01 56.41 -18.76
N ASP A 141 18.90 57.18 -18.75
CA ASP A 141 18.14 58.08 -17.84
C ASP A 141 16.65 58.15 -18.32
N GLY A 142 15.83 59.17 -17.97
CA GLY A 142 14.68 59.55 -18.82
C GLY A 142 13.60 60.50 -18.30
N THR A 143 13.27 60.48 -16.99
CA THR A 143 12.23 61.30 -16.30
C THR A 143 10.73 61.02 -16.59
N ARG A 144 9.87 61.39 -15.60
CA ARG A 144 8.38 61.49 -15.60
C ARG A 144 7.62 60.13 -15.48
N ARG A 145 6.52 60.00 -14.74
CA ARG A 145 5.77 60.96 -13.89
C ARG A 145 4.97 60.23 -12.77
N ARG A 146 5.23 60.61 -11.51
CA ARG A 146 4.35 60.56 -10.32
C ARG A 146 2.85 60.23 -10.53
N SER A 147 2.39 59.14 -9.92
CA SER A 147 1.21 59.13 -9.05
C SER A 147 1.41 58.12 -7.92
N ALA A 148 0.97 58.45 -6.71
CA ALA A 148 0.73 57.47 -5.66
C ALA A 148 -0.72 56.97 -5.75
N TRP A 149 -1.06 55.90 -5.03
CA TRP A 149 -2.35 55.71 -4.36
C TRP A 149 -2.15 54.73 -3.18
N LEU A 150 -3.12 54.68 -2.26
CA LEU A 150 -2.98 54.09 -0.93
C LEU A 150 -3.25 52.56 -0.92
N PRO A 151 -2.69 51.81 0.05
CA PRO A 151 -2.99 50.39 0.22
C PRO A 151 -4.44 50.19 0.68
N ILE A 152 -5.11 49.18 0.11
CA ILE A 152 -6.40 48.70 0.60
C ILE A 152 -6.12 47.72 1.75
N ALA A 153 -6.67 47.99 2.92
CA ALA A 153 -6.72 47.02 4.01
C ALA A 153 -7.89 46.06 3.78
N VAL A 154 -7.64 44.76 3.85
CA VAL A 154 -8.68 43.73 3.98
C VAL A 154 -8.70 43.31 5.45
N VAL A 155 -9.85 43.48 6.10
CA VAL A 155 -10.10 42.98 7.46
C VAL A 155 -10.61 41.54 7.36
N ALA A 156 -10.21 40.71 8.33
CA ALA A 156 -10.47 39.28 8.32
C ALA A 156 -11.96 38.92 8.34
N ALA A 157 -12.28 37.80 7.70
CA ALA A 157 -13.39 36.93 8.05
C ALA A 157 -12.83 35.51 8.21
N ALA A 158 -12.85 34.98 9.43
CA ALA A 158 -12.68 33.54 9.62
C ALA A 158 -14.05 32.88 9.41
N GLY A 159 -14.09 31.83 8.60
CA GLY A 159 -15.30 31.06 8.33
C GLY A 159 -14.89 29.71 7.76
N GLY A 160 -15.35 28.62 8.37
CA GLY A 160 -15.01 27.27 7.92
C GLY A 160 -15.62 26.97 6.55
N ILE A 161 -14.87 26.28 5.70
CA ILE A 161 -15.42 25.67 4.49
C ILE A 161 -16.09 24.37 4.95
N LEU A 162 -17.40 24.41 5.10
CA LEU A 162 -18.25 23.23 5.18
C LEU A 162 -18.86 22.98 3.78
N ALA A 163 -19.09 21.70 3.48
CA ALA A 163 -19.86 21.19 2.34
C ALA A 163 -19.28 21.43 0.93
N GLY A 164 -18.42 20.50 0.52
CA GLY A 164 -18.04 20.20 -0.87
C GLY A 164 -16.94 19.14 -0.88
N ILE A 165 -17.10 17.96 -1.50
CA ILE A 165 -17.87 17.67 -2.72
C ILE A 165 -18.93 16.57 -2.51
N GLY A 166 -20.21 16.95 -2.57
CA GLY A 166 -21.32 16.05 -2.96
C GLY A 166 -22.02 16.53 -4.25
N LEU A 167 -21.44 17.53 -4.93
CA LEU A 167 -22.13 18.37 -5.93
C LEU A 167 -21.63 18.20 -7.36
N GLY A 168 -20.79 17.19 -7.64
CA GLY A 168 -20.24 16.94 -8.98
C GLY A 168 -21.29 16.57 -10.03
N TRP A 169 -22.35 15.85 -9.65
CA TRP A 169 -23.34 15.30 -10.58
C TRP A 169 -24.51 16.23 -10.94
N LEU A 170 -24.82 17.25 -10.14
CA LEU A 170 -26.06 18.02 -10.29
C LEU A 170 -26.08 19.01 -11.48
N LEU A 171 -24.98 19.15 -12.22
CA LEU A 171 -24.89 20.05 -13.38
C LEU A 171 -25.22 19.37 -14.74
N GLY A 172 -25.38 18.05 -14.79
CA GLY A 172 -25.76 17.33 -16.02
C GLY A 172 -27.23 17.49 -16.43
N ALA A 173 -28.14 17.78 -15.50
CA ALA A 173 -29.58 17.63 -15.67
C ALA A 173 -30.31 18.77 -16.43
N SER A 174 -29.59 19.66 -17.12
CA SER A 174 -30.17 20.75 -17.94
C SER A 174 -30.33 20.40 -19.44
N GLY A 175 -30.52 19.11 -19.76
CA GLY A 175 -30.73 18.61 -21.12
C GLY A 175 -32.21 18.37 -21.45
N SER A 176 -32.83 19.26 -22.22
CA SER A 176 -34.27 19.20 -22.53
C SER A 176 -34.65 18.14 -23.58
N GLY A 177 -35.19 17.01 -23.13
CA GLY A 177 -36.15 16.20 -23.91
C GLY A 177 -35.76 14.73 -24.15
N GLY A 178 -36.71 13.84 -23.86
CA GLY A 178 -36.58 12.38 -24.05
C GLY A 178 -36.60 11.62 -22.73
N GLY A 179 -37.78 11.20 -22.29
CA GLY A 179 -37.95 10.50 -21.02
C GLY A 179 -37.54 9.03 -21.07
N THR A 180 -36.26 8.74 -20.90
CA THR A 180 -35.85 7.55 -20.14
C THR A 180 -35.97 7.88 -18.65
N ALA A 181 -36.60 7.03 -17.85
CA ALA A 181 -36.36 7.06 -16.41
C ALA A 181 -34.87 6.80 -16.19
N GLY A 182 -34.21 7.65 -15.39
CA GLY A 182 -32.86 7.32 -14.90
C GLY A 182 -32.93 6.12 -13.95
N PRO A 183 -31.78 5.51 -13.59
CA PRO A 183 -31.74 4.68 -12.39
C PRO A 183 -32.24 5.49 -11.20
N ASP A 184 -32.93 4.84 -10.27
CA ASP A 184 -33.33 5.50 -9.02
C ASP A 184 -32.07 5.97 -8.27
N PRO A 185 -32.07 7.18 -7.67
CA PRO A 185 -30.89 7.71 -7.00
C PRO A 185 -30.58 6.90 -5.74
N ALA A 186 -29.32 6.50 -5.59
CA ALA A 186 -28.86 5.83 -4.38
C ALA A 186 -29.10 6.69 -3.13
N VAL A 187 -29.47 6.05 -2.03
CA VAL A 187 -29.77 6.73 -0.76
C VAL A 187 -28.49 6.80 0.07
N VAL A 188 -28.08 8.00 0.45
CA VAL A 188 -26.99 8.17 1.42
C VAL A 188 -27.47 7.76 2.81
N LEU A 189 -26.75 6.84 3.45
CA LEU A 189 -27.05 6.34 4.80
C LEU A 189 -26.19 7.01 5.87
N ALA A 190 -24.90 7.23 5.57
CA ALA A 190 -23.92 7.77 6.49
C ALA A 190 -22.77 8.46 5.73
N SER A 191 -22.03 9.34 6.40
CA SER A 191 -20.78 9.92 5.88
C SER A 191 -19.73 10.18 6.97
N ALA A 192 -18.49 10.35 6.54
CA ALA A 192 -17.35 10.73 7.37
C ALA A 192 -16.47 11.76 6.63
N GLU A 193 -15.95 12.73 7.37
CA GLU A 193 -14.71 13.42 7.00
C GLU A 193 -13.55 12.53 7.52
N LEU A 194 -12.47 12.38 6.76
CA LEU A 194 -11.32 11.53 7.11
C LEU A 194 -10.13 12.43 7.51
N ASP A 195 -9.79 12.42 8.79
CA ASP A 195 -8.69 13.20 9.38
C ASP A 195 -7.33 12.54 9.09
N SER A 196 -6.29 13.34 8.83
CA SER A 196 -4.93 12.86 8.53
C SER A 196 -4.17 12.31 9.73
N PHE A 197 -3.28 11.35 9.43
CA PHE A 197 -2.40 10.70 10.40
C PHE A 197 -0.98 11.29 10.40
N PRO A 198 -0.18 11.09 11.47
CA PRO A 198 1.14 11.69 11.61
C PRO A 198 2.11 11.25 10.51
N GLY A 199 2.61 12.20 9.71
CA GLY A 199 3.41 11.92 8.50
C GLY A 199 2.66 12.18 7.19
N TRP A 200 1.32 12.21 7.27
CA TRP A 200 0.39 12.50 6.18
C TRP A 200 -0.28 13.87 6.36
N ASP A 201 0.45 14.85 6.94
CA ASP A 201 -0.11 16.09 7.48
C ASP A 201 -0.94 16.93 6.47
N ASP A 202 -0.61 16.86 5.17
CA ASP A 202 -1.31 17.57 4.08
C ASP A 202 -2.49 16.76 3.47
N ALA A 203 -2.70 15.50 3.90
CA ALA A 203 -3.75 14.63 3.36
C ALA A 203 -5.14 14.98 3.91
N VAL A 204 -6.17 14.85 3.06
CA VAL A 204 -7.59 14.96 3.45
C VAL A 204 -8.44 14.00 2.63
N GLY A 205 -9.52 13.48 3.21
CA GLY A 205 -10.48 12.67 2.47
C GLY A 205 -11.89 12.74 3.05
N SER A 206 -12.83 12.12 2.35
CA SER A 206 -14.19 11.90 2.83
C SER A 206 -14.69 10.53 2.41
N ALA A 207 -15.64 9.99 3.16
CA ALA A 207 -16.33 8.75 2.83
C ALA A 207 -17.85 8.92 2.92
N THR A 208 -18.59 8.30 2.01
CA THR A 208 -20.07 8.30 2.00
C THR A 208 -20.58 6.88 1.75
N VAL A 209 -21.52 6.42 2.56
CA VAL A 209 -22.23 5.14 2.36
C VAL A 209 -23.49 5.40 1.55
N GLU A 210 -23.54 4.87 0.33
CA GLU A 210 -24.71 4.86 -0.55
C GLU A 210 -25.36 3.48 -0.58
N GLU A 211 -26.69 3.38 -0.54
CA GLU A 211 -27.44 2.14 -0.75
C GLU A 211 -28.33 2.24 -2.01
N LEU A 212 -28.23 1.25 -2.89
CA LEU A 212 -29.06 1.10 -4.10
C LEU A 212 -29.42 -0.37 -4.28
N ASP A 213 -30.72 -0.67 -4.48
CA ASP A 213 -31.25 -2.04 -4.60
C ASP A 213 -30.81 -2.99 -3.46
N GLY A 214 -30.56 -2.45 -2.26
CA GLY A 214 -30.05 -3.18 -1.09
C GLY A 214 -28.53 -3.40 -1.08
N THR A 215 -27.82 -3.05 -2.15
CA THR A 215 -26.35 -3.06 -2.21
C THR A 215 -25.79 -1.79 -1.58
N ARG A 216 -24.91 -1.94 -0.59
CA ARG A 216 -24.21 -0.80 0.04
C ARG A 216 -22.85 -0.58 -0.61
N THR A 217 -22.52 0.68 -0.87
CA THR A 217 -21.25 1.11 -1.46
C THR A 217 -20.63 2.19 -0.59
N VAL A 218 -19.37 2.02 -0.17
CA VAL A 218 -18.55 3.14 0.32
C VAL A 218 -17.97 3.87 -0.88
N VAL A 219 -18.30 5.14 -1.01
CA VAL A 219 -17.64 6.08 -1.92
C VAL A 219 -16.57 6.82 -1.13
N VAL A 220 -15.35 6.86 -1.64
CA VAL A 220 -14.21 7.58 -1.01
C VAL A 220 -13.67 8.60 -1.98
N ASP A 221 -13.45 9.83 -1.50
CA ASP A 221 -12.62 10.85 -2.16
C ASP A 221 -11.37 11.12 -1.28
N LEU A 222 -10.20 11.26 -1.88
CA LEU A 222 -8.91 11.45 -1.19
C LEU A 222 -7.98 12.38 -1.98
N ASP A 223 -7.49 13.44 -1.32
CA ASP A 223 -6.33 14.21 -1.75
C ASP A 223 -5.14 13.86 -0.85
N ALA A 224 -4.18 13.10 -1.38
CA ALA A 224 -2.98 12.66 -0.67
C ALA A 224 -1.86 12.32 -1.67
N THR A 225 -0.61 12.67 -1.34
CA THR A 225 0.58 12.32 -2.14
C THR A 225 1.28 11.10 -1.56
N VAL A 226 1.01 9.92 -2.10
CA VAL A 226 1.62 8.65 -1.66
C VAL A 226 2.98 8.40 -2.37
N PRO A 227 4.01 7.94 -1.65
CA PRO A 227 5.29 7.52 -2.22
C PRO A 227 5.18 6.43 -3.30
N ALA A 228 6.13 6.43 -4.24
CA ALA A 228 6.22 5.39 -5.26
C ALA A 228 6.80 4.09 -4.68
N GLY A 229 5.95 3.09 -4.48
CA GLY A 229 6.30 1.80 -3.89
C GLY A 229 5.23 1.26 -2.94
N GLU A 230 4.34 2.13 -2.47
CA GLU A 230 3.12 1.80 -1.73
C GLU A 230 1.90 1.87 -2.65
N VAL A 231 0.82 1.19 -2.27
CA VAL A 231 -0.54 1.36 -2.82
C VAL A 231 -1.46 1.89 -1.73
N ARG A 232 -2.67 2.33 -2.11
CA ARG A 232 -3.69 2.75 -1.13
C ARG A 232 -4.76 1.69 -1.03
N GLU A 233 -5.16 1.33 0.19
CA GLU A 233 -6.24 0.38 0.43
C GLU A 233 -7.30 0.97 1.36
N VAL A 234 -8.57 0.71 1.05
CA VAL A 234 -9.71 1.19 1.82
C VAL A 234 -10.20 0.10 2.75
N TRP A 235 -10.39 0.44 4.03
CA TRP A 235 -10.80 -0.50 5.06
C TRP A 235 -12.03 -0.02 5.82
N LEU A 236 -12.90 -0.96 6.20
CA LEU A 236 -13.85 -0.79 7.29
C LEU A 236 -13.25 -1.38 8.57
N ILE A 237 -13.28 -0.61 9.66
CA ILE A 237 -12.63 -0.97 10.93
C ILE A 237 -13.62 -0.77 12.09
N ARG A 238 -13.63 -1.71 13.05
CA ARG A 238 -14.43 -1.59 14.28
C ARG A 238 -13.90 -0.46 15.17
N SER A 239 -14.76 0.18 15.95
CA SER A 239 -14.37 1.31 16.82
C SER A 239 -13.32 0.97 17.89
N ASP A 240 -13.12 -0.32 18.21
CA ASP A 240 -12.08 -0.84 19.11
C ASP A 240 -10.83 -1.41 18.37
N ALA A 241 -10.79 -1.29 17.04
CA ALA A 241 -9.79 -1.86 16.14
C ALA A 241 -9.62 -3.39 16.21
N SER A 242 -10.57 -4.13 16.79
CA SER A 242 -10.49 -5.60 16.90
C SER A 242 -10.89 -6.36 15.63
N GLY A 243 -11.49 -5.68 14.66
CA GLY A 243 -11.87 -6.24 13.36
C GLY A 243 -11.63 -5.23 12.25
N LEU A 244 -11.07 -5.70 11.14
CA LEU A 244 -10.76 -4.95 9.94
C LEU A 244 -11.26 -5.74 8.72
N VAL A 245 -11.82 -5.03 7.74
CA VAL A 245 -12.32 -5.60 6.48
C VAL A 245 -11.77 -4.75 5.34
N SER A 246 -10.92 -5.35 4.50
CA SER A 246 -10.52 -4.73 3.23
C SER A 246 -11.75 -4.58 2.33
N LEU A 247 -11.90 -3.39 1.75
CA LEU A 247 -12.83 -3.11 0.66
C LEU A 247 -12.13 -3.06 -0.71
N GLY A 248 -10.80 -2.94 -0.74
CA GLY A 248 -9.96 -2.97 -1.94
C GLY A 248 -9.14 -1.70 -2.19
N LEU A 249 -8.34 -1.74 -3.27
CA LEU A 249 -7.35 -0.72 -3.60
C LEU A 249 -7.94 0.55 -4.20
N LEU A 250 -7.46 1.71 -3.77
CA LEU A 250 -7.82 3.03 -4.27
C LEU A 250 -6.80 3.53 -5.32
N ASP A 251 -7.16 3.42 -6.60
CA ASP A 251 -6.49 4.14 -7.68
C ASP A 251 -7.06 5.58 -7.83
N GLY A 252 -6.29 6.46 -8.48
CA GLY A 252 -6.70 7.85 -8.73
C GLY A 252 -6.83 8.68 -7.45
N SER A 253 -7.90 9.47 -7.34
CA SER A 253 -8.25 10.28 -6.16
C SER A 253 -9.62 9.94 -5.58
N SER A 254 -10.35 8.98 -6.16
CA SER A 254 -11.64 8.53 -5.63
C SER A 254 -12.03 7.15 -6.13
N GLY A 255 -12.80 6.44 -5.32
CA GLY A 255 -13.16 5.04 -5.54
C GLY A 255 -14.54 4.69 -5.00
N ARG A 256 -15.08 3.55 -5.44
CA ARG A 256 -16.39 3.03 -5.03
C ARG A 256 -16.27 1.55 -4.74
N PHE A 257 -16.56 1.17 -3.50
CA PHE A 257 -16.28 -0.16 -2.98
C PHE A 257 -17.55 -0.77 -2.38
N VAL A 258 -17.91 -1.98 -2.80
CA VAL A 258 -19.09 -2.68 -2.29
C VAL A 258 -18.81 -3.19 -0.89
N VAL A 259 -19.69 -2.87 0.06
CA VAL A 259 -19.64 -3.43 1.42
C VAL A 259 -20.08 -4.89 1.35
N PRO A 260 -19.28 -5.87 1.82
CA PRO A 260 -19.66 -7.28 1.78
C PRO A 260 -20.95 -7.57 2.56
N GLU A 261 -21.75 -8.53 2.07
CA GLU A 261 -22.97 -8.96 2.77
C GLU A 261 -22.64 -9.45 4.19
N GLY A 262 -23.41 -8.98 5.18
CA GLY A 262 -23.24 -9.34 6.59
C GLY A 262 -22.34 -8.41 7.41
N ILE A 263 -21.67 -7.43 6.79
CA ILE A 263 -20.98 -6.36 7.55
C ILE A 263 -22.02 -5.38 8.10
N ASP A 264 -22.01 -5.21 9.43
CA ASP A 264 -22.82 -4.22 10.13
C ASP A 264 -22.05 -2.91 10.29
N LEU A 265 -22.61 -1.82 9.79
CA LEU A 265 -21.99 -0.48 9.82
C LEU A 265 -22.21 0.24 11.16
N ASP A 266 -23.11 -0.26 12.02
CA ASP A 266 -23.19 0.16 13.43
C ASP A 266 -22.04 -0.48 14.27
N GLU A 267 -21.37 -1.50 13.73
CA GLU A 267 -20.22 -2.18 14.36
C GLU A 267 -18.87 -1.76 13.72
N TYR A 268 -18.82 -1.67 12.40
CA TYR A 268 -17.67 -1.23 11.61
C TYR A 268 -17.79 0.26 11.28
N THR A 269 -17.73 1.10 12.32
CA THR A 269 -18.01 2.53 12.21
C THR A 269 -16.88 3.39 11.64
N LEU A 270 -15.67 2.85 11.45
CA LEU A 270 -14.53 3.61 10.94
C LEU A 270 -14.23 3.27 9.48
N VAL A 271 -14.03 4.28 8.63
CA VAL A 271 -13.38 4.15 7.33
C VAL A 271 -11.93 4.59 7.47
N ASP A 272 -11.00 3.78 6.98
CA ASP A 272 -9.59 4.11 6.85
C ASP A 272 -9.15 4.05 5.38
N VAL A 273 -8.15 4.86 5.03
CA VAL A 273 -7.34 4.63 3.84
C VAL A 273 -5.88 4.54 4.28
N SER A 274 -5.23 3.42 4.03
CA SER A 274 -3.85 3.14 4.43
C SER A 274 -2.88 3.18 3.26
N ALA A 275 -1.59 3.33 3.57
CA ALA A 275 -0.48 3.06 2.66
C ALA A 275 -0.02 1.61 2.89
N GLU A 276 -0.20 0.76 1.87
CA GLU A 276 0.14 -0.66 1.92
C GLU A 276 1.41 -0.95 1.11
N PRO A 277 2.38 -1.69 1.66
CA PRO A 277 3.63 -2.02 0.99
C PRO A 277 3.43 -3.06 -0.12
N LEU A 278 4.16 -2.94 -1.22
CA LEU A 278 4.20 -3.96 -2.28
C LEU A 278 5.14 -5.14 -1.93
N ASP A 279 4.96 -5.74 -0.75
CA ASP A 279 5.72 -6.92 -0.28
C ASP A 279 4.96 -8.25 -0.39
N GLY A 280 3.62 -8.20 -0.41
CA GLY A 280 2.74 -9.35 -0.58
C GLY A 280 2.08 -9.87 0.69
N ASP A 281 2.19 -9.18 1.83
CA ASP A 281 1.33 -9.42 2.99
C ASP A 281 -0.03 -8.70 2.79
N PRO A 282 -1.19 -9.40 2.86
CA PRO A 282 -2.51 -8.78 2.78
C PRO A 282 -3.01 -8.22 4.13
N ALA A 283 -2.18 -8.19 5.18
CA ALA A 283 -2.53 -7.57 6.45
C ALA A 283 -2.27 -6.06 6.44
N HIS A 284 -3.31 -5.27 6.74
CA HIS A 284 -3.28 -3.80 6.92
C HIS A 284 -2.00 -3.32 7.63
N SER A 285 -1.14 -2.58 6.93
CA SER A 285 0.21 -2.19 7.35
C SER A 285 0.29 -1.50 8.73
N GLY A 286 -0.75 -0.72 9.04
CA GLY A 286 -0.80 0.17 10.20
C GLY A 286 -0.37 1.61 9.88
N ASP A 287 0.11 1.88 8.67
CA ASP A 287 0.41 3.22 8.17
C ASP A 287 -0.84 3.83 7.50
N SER A 288 -1.81 4.19 8.33
CA SER A 288 -3.02 4.88 7.88
C SER A 288 -2.68 6.29 7.39
N ILE A 289 -3.26 6.69 6.26
CA ILE A 289 -3.11 8.03 5.65
C ILE A 289 -4.17 8.97 6.22
N VAL A 290 -5.43 8.54 6.17
CA VAL A 290 -6.59 9.24 6.75
C VAL A 290 -7.58 8.25 7.36
N ARG A 291 -8.26 8.64 8.45
CA ARG A 291 -9.34 7.86 9.08
C ARG A 291 -10.50 8.74 9.52
N GLY A 292 -11.72 8.24 9.42
CA GLY A 292 -12.91 8.92 9.91
C GLY A 292 -13.99 7.98 10.43
N GLU A 293 -14.86 8.49 11.29
CA GLU A 293 -16.03 7.78 11.83
C GLU A 293 -17.27 8.12 11.00
N LEU A 294 -17.93 7.09 10.48
CA LEU A 294 -19.22 7.14 9.79
C LEU A 294 -20.32 7.62 10.74
N ARG A 295 -21.10 8.60 10.29
CA ARG A 295 -22.23 9.14 11.04
C ARG A 295 -23.47 9.18 10.16
N SER A 296 -24.59 8.70 10.69
CA SER A 296 -25.88 8.66 9.99
C SER A 296 -26.31 10.07 9.56
N THR A 297 -26.92 10.17 8.37
CA THR A 297 -27.26 11.44 7.71
C THR A 297 -28.67 11.95 8.03
#